data_AF-A0A967C8V5-F1
#
_entry.id   AF-A0A967C8V5-F1
#
_cell.length_a   1.000
_cell.length_b   1.000
_cell.length_c   1.000
_cell.angle_alpha   90.00
_cell.angle_beta   90.00
_cell.angle_gamma   90.00
#
_symmetry.space_group_name_H-M   'P 1'
#
loop_
_entity.id
_entity.type
_entity.pdbx_description
1 polymer ?
#
loop_
_entity_poly.entity_id
_entity_poly.type
_entity_poly.pdbx_seq_one_letter_code
_entity_poly.pdbx_strand_id
1 'polypeptide(L)'
;QGGIQYTDFLLLIACLANGISYAVGGNLSRTINAKEVISWALVIALPINALFSMLTFEPSYLQADLVAWSSFLYLSIFSMFIGFFFWYGGMAIGGIARVSQVQLLQPFCTLLASAILVSEPITSINIIFASLVIATVMIGRKMLVRRGPIVK
;
A
#
# COMPACT_ATOMS: atom_id res chain seq x y z
N GLN A 1 18.81 -17.04 -12.75
CA GLN A 1 19.76 -16.10 -13.37
C GLN A 1 19.53 -14.75 -12.71
N GLY A 2 20.54 -14.19 -12.03
CA GLY A 2 20.43 -12.88 -11.37
C GLY A 2 20.81 -11.78 -12.35
N GLY A 3 19.82 -11.07 -12.88
CA GLY A 3 20.00 -9.94 -13.79
C GLY A 3 18.73 -9.10 -13.81
N ILE A 4 18.84 -7.84 -14.22
CA ILE A 4 17.70 -6.91 -14.28
C ILE A 4 16.73 -7.42 -15.35
N GLN A 5 15.51 -7.75 -14.92
CA GLN A 5 14.43 -8.20 -15.79
C GLN A 5 13.51 -7.03 -16.15
N TYR A 6 12.76 -7.17 -17.24
CA TYR A 6 11.73 -6.20 -17.63
C TYR A 6 10.70 -5.96 -16.51
N THR A 7 10.39 -7.00 -15.75
CA THR A 7 9.51 -6.95 -14.57
C THR A 7 10.06 -6.06 -13.45
N ASP A 8 11.37 -5.98 -13.28
CA ASP A 8 11.99 -5.11 -12.26
C ASP A 8 11.77 -3.64 -12.60
N PHE A 9 11.82 -3.30 -13.90
CA PHE A 9 11.52 -1.95 -14.37
C PHE A 9 10.05 -1.59 -14.17
N LEU A 10 9.13 -2.51 -14.47
CA LEU A 10 7.70 -2.32 -14.18
C LEU A 10 7.45 -2.15 -12.67
N LEU A 11 8.13 -2.92 -11.83
CA LEU A 11 8.04 -2.80 -10.37
C LEU A 11 8.53 -1.43 -9.89
N LEU A 12 9.63 -0.92 -10.45
CA LEU A 12 10.13 0.41 -10.14
C LEU A 12 9.12 1.50 -10.51
N ILE A 13 8.54 1.44 -11.72
CA ILE A 13 7.51 2.38 -12.15
C ILE A 13 6.29 2.30 -11.23
N ALA A 14 5.82 1.10 -10.91
CA ALA A 14 4.68 0.89 -10.02
C ALA A 14 4.93 1.48 -8.62
N CYS A 15 6.15 1.31 -8.09
CA CYS A 15 6.55 1.88 -6.80
C CYS A 15 6.51 3.42 -6.82
N LEU A 16 7.08 4.04 -7.86
CA LEU A 16 7.06 5.50 -8.04
C LEU A 16 5.63 6.03 -8.19
N ALA A 17 4.83 5.41 -9.06
CA ALA A 17 3.44 5.79 -9.27
C ALA A 17 2.62 5.68 -7.98
N ASN A 18 2.80 4.61 -7.22
CA ASN A 18 2.14 4.40 -5.94
C ASN A 18 2.55 5.45 -4.90
N GLY A 19 3.84 5.79 -4.83
CA GLY A 19 4.36 6.85 -3.96
C GLY A 19 3.77 8.22 -4.29
N ILE A 20 3.69 8.57 -5.58
CA ILE A 20 3.06 9.82 -6.05
C ILE A 20 1.58 9.84 -5.68
N SER A 21 0.86 8.75 -5.95
CA SER A 21 -0.57 8.61 -5.63
C SER A 21 -0.84 8.86 -4.15
N TYR A 22 -0.06 8.25 -3.25
CA TYR A 22 -0.22 8.48 -1.81
C TYR A 22 0.12 9.89 -1.37
N ALA A 23 1.19 10.48 -1.93
CA ALA A 23 1.54 11.86 -1.61
C ALA A 23 0.44 12.84 -2.05
N VAL A 24 -0.08 12.67 -3.26
CA VAL A 24 -1.15 13.51 -3.81
C VAL A 24 -2.46 13.29 -3.06
N GLY A 25 -2.90 12.04 -2.89
CA GLY A 25 -4.14 11.70 -2.19
C GLY A 25 -4.13 12.13 -0.72
N GLY A 26 -3.01 11.89 -0.02
CA GLY A 26 -2.82 12.34 1.35
C GLY A 26 -2.77 13.87 1.48
N ASN A 27 -2.22 14.58 0.49
CA ASN A 27 -2.22 16.04 0.49
C ASN A 27 -3.61 16.61 0.20
N LEU A 28 -4.32 16.06 -0.78
CA LEU A 28 -5.68 16.46 -1.14
C LEU A 28 -6.66 16.25 0.01
N SER A 29 -6.42 15.21 0.82
CA SER A 29 -7.22 14.91 2.02
C SER A 29 -7.08 15.94 3.15
N ARG A 30 -6.20 16.93 3.00
CA ARG A 30 -6.14 18.10 3.91
C ARG A 30 -7.15 19.18 3.56
N THR A 31 -7.57 19.25 2.29
CA THR A 31 -8.50 20.27 1.80
C THR A 31 -9.89 19.70 1.49
N ILE A 32 -9.94 18.42 1.09
CA ILE A 32 -11.16 17.67 0.78
C ILE A 32 -11.29 16.52 1.78
N ASN A 33 -12.52 16.08 2.10
CA ASN A 33 -12.68 14.96 3.02
C ASN A 33 -12.04 13.69 2.45
N ALA A 34 -11.30 12.94 3.27
CA ALA A 34 -10.64 11.69 2.85
C ALA A 34 -11.60 10.69 2.16
N LYS A 35 -12.87 10.65 2.58
CA LYS A 35 -13.92 9.82 1.97
C LYS A 35 -14.22 10.22 0.53
N GLU A 36 -14.26 11.52 0.26
CA GLU A 36 -14.51 12.05 -1.08
C GLU A 36 -13.29 11.84 -1.98
N VAL A 37 -12.08 12.03 -1.45
CA VAL A 37 -10.83 11.81 -2.20
C VAL A 37 -10.74 10.38 -2.72
N ILE A 38 -10.98 9.37 -1.87
CA ILE A 38 -10.95 7.97 -2.33
C ILE A 38 -12.13 7.63 -3.24
N SER A 39 -13.32 8.18 -2.98
CA SER A 39 -14.50 7.95 -3.83
C SER A 39 -14.25 8.45 -5.26
N TRP A 40 -13.71 9.66 -5.41
CA TRP A 40 -13.34 10.20 -6.71
C TRP A 40 -12.18 9.43 -7.35
N ALA A 41 -11.18 9.03 -6.57
CA ALA A 41 -10.09 8.20 -7.09
C ALA A 41 -10.62 6.87 -7.68
N LEU A 42 -11.57 6.22 -7.01
CA LEU A 42 -12.20 4.98 -7.51
C LEU A 42 -13.02 5.22 -8.77
N VAL A 43 -13.82 6.30 -8.82
CA VAL A 43 -14.61 6.65 -10.01
C VAL A 43 -13.71 6.91 -11.22
N ILE A 44 -12.59 7.62 -11.02
CA ILE A 44 -11.62 7.91 -12.09
C ILE A 44 -10.87 6.64 -12.52
N ALA A 45 -10.54 5.75 -11.57
CA ALA A 45 -9.84 4.50 -11.86
C ALA A 45 -10.75 3.44 -12.50
N LEU A 46 -12.07 3.52 -12.29
CA LEU A 46 -13.05 2.54 -12.76
C LEU A 46 -12.97 2.26 -14.28
N PRO A 47 -12.97 3.24 -15.20
CA PRO A 47 -12.90 2.95 -16.64
C PRO A 47 -11.62 2.22 -17.03
N ILE A 48 -10.49 2.55 -16.41
CA ILE A 48 -9.21 1.91 -16.67
C ILE A 48 -9.24 0.47 -16.15
N ASN A 49 -9.67 0.27 -14.90
CA ASN A 49 -9.80 -1.07 -14.32
C ASN A 49 -10.81 -1.94 -15.07
N ALA A 50 -11.94 -1.38 -15.51
CA ALA A 50 -12.94 -2.08 -16.31
C ALA A 50 -12.36 -2.53 -17.65
N LEU A 51 -11.64 -1.65 -18.35
CA LEU A 51 -10.99 -1.98 -19.61
C LEU A 51 -10.00 -3.13 -19.43
N PHE A 52 -9.10 -3.05 -18.45
CA PHE A 52 -8.14 -4.13 -18.18
C PHE A 52 -8.84 -5.41 -17.75
N SER A 53 -9.87 -5.33 -16.90
CA SER A 53 -10.66 -6.49 -16.49
C SER A 53 -11.34 -7.18 -17.67
N MET A 54 -11.77 -6.45 -18.70
CA MET A 54 -12.35 -7.04 -19.91
C MET A 54 -11.28 -7.68 -20.79
N LEU A 55 -10.10 -7.05 -20.93
CA LEU A 55 -9.00 -7.56 -21.75
C LEU A 55 -8.36 -8.83 -21.17
N THR A 56 -8.33 -8.97 -19.84
CA THR A 56 -7.74 -10.12 -19.14
C THR A 56 -8.79 -11.06 -18.55
N PHE A 57 -10.04 -10.97 -19.01
CA PHE A 57 -11.13 -11.78 -18.47
C PHE A 57 -10.98 -13.25 -18.85
N GLU A 58 -11.07 -14.15 -17.85
CA GLU A 58 -11.19 -15.58 -18.08
C GLU A 58 -12.57 -16.10 -17.60
N PRO A 59 -13.28 -16.94 -18.38
CA PRO A 59 -14.58 -17.49 -17.99
C PRO A 59 -14.57 -18.29 -16.67
N SER A 60 -13.42 -18.83 -16.29
CA SER A 60 -13.20 -19.56 -15.03
C SER A 60 -13.52 -18.69 -13.80
N TYR A 61 -13.38 -17.37 -13.89
CA TYR A 61 -13.64 -16.45 -12.77
C TYR A 61 -15.11 -16.45 -12.34
N LEU A 62 -16.05 -16.71 -13.26
CA LEU A 62 -17.47 -16.82 -12.94
C LEU A 62 -17.81 -18.09 -12.14
N GLN A 63 -16.93 -19.09 -12.16
CA GLN A 63 -17.07 -20.33 -11.41
C GLN A 63 -16.43 -20.26 -10.02
N ALA A 64 -15.89 -19.10 -9.62
CA ALA A 64 -15.32 -18.90 -8.30
C ALA A 64 -16.36 -19.19 -7.20
N ASP A 65 -15.92 -19.82 -6.12
CA ASP A 65 -16.78 -20.23 -5.02
C ASP A 65 -17.20 -19.05 -4.13
N LEU A 66 -18.08 -19.32 -3.17
CA LEU A 66 -18.59 -18.30 -2.25
C LEU A 66 -17.47 -17.69 -1.39
N VAL A 67 -16.42 -18.45 -1.09
CA VAL A 67 -15.29 -17.98 -0.27
C VAL A 67 -14.46 -16.97 -1.05
N ALA A 68 -14.18 -17.24 -2.33
CA ALA A 68 -13.49 -16.32 -3.22
C ALA A 68 -14.26 -15.01 -3.42
N TRP A 69 -15.57 -15.09 -3.70
CA TRP A 69 -16.42 -13.91 -3.86
C TRP A 69 -16.56 -13.09 -2.58
N SER A 70 -16.74 -13.74 -1.42
CA SER A 70 -16.83 -13.04 -0.13
C SER A 70 -15.49 -12.40 0.26
N SER A 71 -14.37 -13.07 0.00
CA SER A 71 -13.03 -12.50 0.19
C SER A 71 -12.78 -11.29 -0.70
N PHE A 72 -13.18 -11.35 -1.97
CA PHE A 72 -13.09 -10.24 -2.91
C PHE A 72 -13.92 -9.03 -2.46
N LEU A 73 -15.17 -9.27 -2.04
CA LEU A 73 -16.04 -8.21 -1.54
C LEU A 73 -15.49 -7.58 -0.27
N TYR A 74 -14.98 -8.40 0.65
CA TYR A 74 -14.35 -7.94 1.88
C TYR A 74 -13.13 -7.06 1.59
N LEU A 75 -12.23 -7.54 0.72
CA LEU A 75 -11.03 -6.81 0.34
C LEU A 75 -11.36 -5.48 -0.34
N SER A 76 -12.38 -5.46 -1.20
CA SER A 76 -12.77 -4.27 -1.96
C SER A 76 -13.45 -3.21 -1.08
N ILE A 77 -14.41 -3.61 -0.24
CA ILE A 77 -15.21 -2.67 0.54
C ILE A 77 -14.50 -2.27 1.83
N PHE A 78 -14.05 -3.25 2.63
CA PHE A 78 -13.53 -2.97 3.95
C PHE A 78 -12.05 -2.58 3.88
N SER A 79 -11.21 -3.43 3.28
CA SER A 79 -9.77 -3.20 3.29
C SER A 79 -9.38 -2.04 2.36
N MET A 80 -9.91 -2.01 1.14
CA MET A 80 -9.56 -0.99 0.15
C MET A 80 -10.37 0.30 0.35
N PHE A 81 -11.70 0.26 0.27
CA PHE A 81 -12.47 1.52 0.32
C PHE A 81 -12.53 2.15 1.72
N ILE A 82 -13.08 1.44 2.70
CA ILE A 82 -13.23 1.95 4.08
C ILE A 82 -11.87 2.17 4.74
N GLY A 83 -10.93 1.23 4.56
CA GLY A 83 -9.57 1.35 5.07
C GLY A 83 -8.89 2.64 4.62
N PHE A 84 -9.15 3.06 3.39
CA PHE A 84 -8.59 4.32 2.86
C PHE A 84 -9.19 5.57 3.49
N PHE A 85 -10.39 5.53 4.09
CA PHE A 85 -10.91 6.67 4.88
C PHE A 85 -9.97 6.99 6.05
N PHE A 86 -9.57 5.94 6.76
CA PHE A 86 -8.65 6.05 7.89
C PHE A 86 -7.23 6.33 7.42
N TRP A 87 -6.81 5.74 6.31
CA TRP A 87 -5.48 5.94 5.75
C TRP A 87 -5.25 7.39 5.31
N TYR A 88 -6.12 7.90 4.44
CA TYR A 88 -6.05 9.26 3.93
C TYR A 88 -6.34 10.30 5.00
N GLY A 89 -7.31 10.02 5.89
CA GLY A 89 -7.58 10.86 7.06
C GLY A 89 -6.39 10.90 8.02
N GLY A 90 -5.76 9.75 8.26
CA GLY A 90 -4.54 9.63 9.07
C GLY A 90 -3.38 10.42 8.47
N MET A 91 -3.19 10.37 7.15
CA MET A 91 -2.18 11.19 6.45
C MET A 91 -2.48 12.69 6.51
N ALA A 92 -3.76 13.08 6.45
CA ALA A 92 -4.16 14.47 6.59
C ALA A 92 -3.81 15.04 7.98
N ILE A 93 -4.08 14.26 9.04
CA ILE A 93 -3.84 14.64 10.44
C ILE A 93 -2.35 14.53 10.82
N GLY A 94 -1.75 13.36 10.61
CA GLY A 94 -0.40 13.02 11.06
C GLY A 94 0.72 13.48 10.13
N GLY A 95 0.36 13.89 8.91
CA GLY A 95 1.28 14.25 7.85
C GLY A 95 1.83 13.02 7.10
N ILE A 96 1.85 13.12 5.77
CA ILE A 96 2.26 12.06 4.84
C ILE A 96 3.59 11.42 5.27
N ALA A 97 4.64 12.22 5.48
CA ALA A 97 5.97 11.71 5.82
C ALA A 97 5.98 10.85 7.10
N ARG A 98 5.27 11.26 8.16
CA ARG A 98 5.22 10.52 9.43
C ARG A 98 4.41 9.24 9.29
N VAL A 99 3.27 9.29 8.60
CA VAL A 99 2.40 8.12 8.39
C VAL A 99 3.08 7.08 7.49
N SER A 100 3.77 7.50 6.43
CA SER A 100 4.60 6.59 5.61
C SER A 100 5.68 5.89 6.44
N GLN A 101 6.24 6.57 7.44
CA GLN A 101 7.17 5.91 8.35
C GLN A 101 6.45 4.85 9.19
N VAL A 102 5.28 5.13 9.76
CA VAL A 102 4.47 4.14 10.50
C VAL A 102 4.17 2.91 9.62
N GLN A 103 3.95 3.12 8.32
CA GLN A 103 3.72 2.03 7.37
C GLN A 103 4.87 1.02 7.29
N LEU A 104 6.10 1.41 7.64
CA LEU A 104 7.23 0.47 7.72
C LEU A 104 7.04 -0.60 8.79
N LEU A 105 6.04 -0.45 9.67
CA LEU A 105 5.62 -1.50 10.59
C LEU A 105 4.80 -2.61 9.90
N GLN A 106 4.13 -2.30 8.78
CA GLN A 106 3.21 -3.20 8.08
C GLN A 106 3.84 -4.55 7.72
N PRO A 107 5.09 -4.65 7.20
CA PRO A 107 5.70 -5.94 6.90
C PRO A 107 5.82 -6.85 8.13
N PHE A 108 6.11 -6.28 9.30
CA PHE A 108 6.25 -7.04 10.55
C PHE A 108 4.90 -7.49 11.09
N CYS A 109 3.89 -6.60 11.07
CA CYS A 109 2.52 -6.98 11.41
C CYS A 109 2.00 -8.08 10.48
N THR A 110 2.33 -8.01 9.19
CA THR A 110 1.93 -9.01 8.20
C THR A 110 2.63 -10.35 8.44
N LEU A 111 3.94 -10.35 8.74
CA LEU A 111 4.68 -11.56 9.11
C LEU A 111 4.07 -12.23 10.34
N LEU A 112 3.76 -11.46 11.38
CA LEU A 112 3.12 -11.96 12.59
C LEU A 112 1.71 -12.48 12.31
N ALA A 113 0.92 -11.74 11.52
CA ALA A 113 -0.42 -12.16 11.12
C ALA A 113 -0.39 -13.45 10.29
N SER A 114 0.60 -13.63 9.40
CA SER A 114 0.76 -14.88 8.64
C SER A 114 1.02 -16.06 9.58
N ALA A 115 1.89 -15.88 10.57
CA ALA A 115 2.18 -16.92 11.55
C ALA A 115 0.97 -17.33 12.40
N ILE A 116 0.09 -16.38 12.74
CA ILE A 116 -1.09 -16.63 13.56
C ILE A 116 -2.27 -17.16 12.72
N LEU A 117 -2.53 -16.54 11.56
CA LEU A 117 -3.73 -16.80 10.76
C LEU A 117 -3.53 -17.94 9.75
N VAL A 118 -2.35 -18.01 9.14
CA VAL A 118 -2.00 -19.01 8.11
C VAL A 118 -1.16 -20.15 8.71
N SER A 119 -0.75 -20.03 9.98
CA SER A 119 0.12 -20.99 10.68
C SER A 119 1.48 -21.18 10.00
N GLU A 120 1.97 -20.16 9.29
CA GLU A 120 3.30 -20.20 8.68
C GLU A 120 4.40 -20.07 9.76
N PRO A 121 5.38 -20.99 9.80
CA PRO A 121 6.42 -20.95 10.81
C PRO A 121 7.32 -19.72 10.61
N ILE A 122 7.51 -18.93 11.67
CA ILE A 122 8.53 -17.88 11.67
C ILE A 122 9.90 -18.53 11.80
N THR A 123 10.60 -18.63 10.67
CA THR A 123 11.93 -19.21 10.60
C THR A 123 12.99 -18.26 11.16
N SER A 124 14.15 -18.80 11.54
CA SER A 124 15.30 -17.99 11.98
C SER A 124 15.74 -16.99 10.90
N ILE A 125 15.60 -17.34 9.62
CA ILE A 125 15.95 -16.43 8.52
C ILE A 125 14.98 -15.25 8.42
N ASN A 126 13.68 -15.46 8.67
CA ASN A 126 12.70 -14.38 8.72
C ASN A 126 13.05 -13.37 9.83
N ILE A 127 13.51 -13.86 11.00
CA ILE A 127 13.91 -13.02 12.13
C ILE A 127 15.17 -12.20 11.79
N ILE A 128 16.16 -12.81 11.15
CA ILE A 128 17.38 -12.12 10.72
C ILE A 128 17.05 -11.02 9.71
N PHE A 129 16.30 -11.34 8.67
CA PHE A 129 15.88 -10.35 7.66
C PHE A 129 15.02 -9.24 8.27
N ALA A 130 14.06 -9.59 9.12
CA ALA A 130 13.25 -8.61 9.83
C ALA A 130 14.13 -7.65 10.64
N SER A 131 15.12 -8.16 11.37
CA SER A 131 16.06 -7.34 12.16
C SER A 131 16.90 -6.41 11.27
N LEU A 132 17.39 -6.90 10.13
CA LEU A 132 18.14 -6.10 9.15
C LEU A 132 17.28 -4.97 8.54
N VAL A 133 16.01 -5.26 8.22
CA VAL A 133 15.07 -4.24 7.73
C VAL A 133 14.82 -3.19 8.80
N ILE A 134 14.58 -3.59 10.07
CA ILE A 134 14.42 -2.65 11.19
C ILE A 134 15.65 -1.74 11.32
N ALA A 135 16.85 -2.33 11.34
CA ALA A 135 18.10 -1.58 11.45
C ALA A 135 18.24 -0.55 10.31
N THR A 136 18.01 -0.97 9.07
CA THR A 136 18.07 -0.12 7.87
C THR A 136 17.05 1.02 7.95
N VAL A 137 15.81 0.72 8.33
CA VAL A 137 14.75 1.72 8.50
C VAL A 137 15.11 2.73 9.60
N MET A 138 15.62 2.27 10.73
CA MET A 138 16.04 3.15 11.82
C MET A 138 17.19 4.09 11.42
N ILE A 139 18.17 3.58 10.67
CA ILE A 139 19.26 4.40 10.12
C ILE A 139 18.69 5.43 9.14
N GLY A 140 17.86 5.02 8.19
CA GLY A 140 17.25 5.90 7.20
C GLY A 140 16.40 7.01 7.83
N ARG A 141 15.63 6.70 8.88
CA ARG A 141 14.87 7.71 9.64
C ARG A 141 15.74 8.78 10.29
N LYS A 142 16.95 8.43 10.72
CA LYS A 142 17.91 9.39 11.31
C LYS A 142 18.58 10.29 10.27
N MET A 143 18.50 9.94 8.98
CA MET A 143 19.07 10.69 7.87
C MET A 143 18.08 11.68 7.22
N LEU A 144 16.86 11.84 7.77
CA LEU A 144 15.89 12.79 7.25
C LEU A 144 16.45 14.23 7.36
N VAL A 145 16.70 14.84 6.21
CA VAL A 145 17.24 16.20 6.09
C VAL A 145 16.28 17.19 6.75
N ARG A 146 16.72 17.85 7.82
CA ARG A 146 16.02 19.00 8.38
C ARG A 146 16.00 20.10 7.32
N ARG A 147 14.82 20.43 6.80
CA ARG A 147 14.65 21.64 5.98
C ARG A 147 15.02 22.85 6.85
N GLY A 148 16.03 23.60 6.42
CA GLY A 148 16.39 24.89 7.03
C GLY A 148 15.26 25.91 6.89
N PRO A 149 15.26 26.99 7.68
CA PRO A 149 14.23 28.02 7.60
C PRO A 149 14.22 28.66 6.20
N ILE A 150 13.02 28.81 5.64
CA ILE A 150 12.81 29.55 4.39
C ILE A 150 13.07 31.02 4.71
N VAL A 151 14.18 31.56 4.23
CA VAL A 151 14.45 33.01 4.28
C VAL A 151 13.45 33.67 3.34
N LYS A 152 12.58 34.54 3.89
CA LYS A 152 11.64 35.38 3.13
C LYS A 152 12.37 36.54 2.47
#